data_AF-A0A385MYB0-F1
#
_entry.id   AF-A0A385MYB0-F1
#
_cell.length_a   1.000
_cell.length_b   1.000
_cell.length_c   1.000
_cell.angle_alpha   90.00
_cell.angle_beta   90.00
_cell.angle_gamma   90.00
#
_symmetry.space_group_name_H-M   'P 1'
#
loop_
_entity.id
_entity.type
_entity.pdbx_description
1 polymer ?
#
loop_
_entity_poly.entity_id
_entity_poly.type
_entity_poly.pdbx_seq_one_letter_code
_entity_poly.pdbx_strand_id
1 'polypeptide(L)'
;MSPSPATVIRKCSGPAAPFTGVFALPTPVNDASGVAHVCEHLVFRRSLHFPEAHNLFAALALLPLRINASTQEEMTFYFVETDHEALFYHALSFLYSGLLNQQYSDDDIRREKNGVIFQELDFYEQKAPYRQHVASLLEEGKYGEAFTGGFTGTVPKLMTEVIRQFKSRYYRPDNIALLINNGDTGKVADKLNAVAEDYGYGIPCQIKPESSGVPSEFSPDNSDSDKHSEEVKRLTGYYKATLKAQNNVSDNPAKSSAITFTDLIKKPDLETLFRGGKPALLPPLISDETASLVTTATSFHQAFLQSTANDYPPLPRYVLAQWPSLVSFEQIKAANNDWYIAFTFSDSRKAALDKLLMQSRFWSPRISGHCYAMGTGRAGDMLVCYFINDRLADSRMEYCHWLITALK
;
A
#
# COMPACT_ATOMS: atom_id res chain seq x y z
N MET A 1 32.52 15.37 -7.40
CA MET A 1 31.15 15.22 -6.87
C MET A 1 30.37 14.46 -7.92
N SER A 2 29.93 13.23 -7.63
CA SER A 2 29.01 12.51 -8.50
C SER A 2 27.73 13.33 -8.65
N PRO A 3 27.08 13.38 -9.83
CA PRO A 3 25.81 14.08 -9.96
C PRO A 3 24.83 13.51 -8.93
N SER A 4 24.07 14.40 -8.28
CA SER A 4 23.01 14.00 -7.36
C SER A 4 22.04 12.98 -8.03
N PRO A 5 21.47 12.07 -7.26
CA PRO A 5 20.64 11.00 -7.78
C PRO A 5 19.30 11.52 -8.35
N ALA A 6 18.83 10.98 -9.49
CA ALA A 6 17.59 11.42 -10.16
C ALA A 6 16.64 10.26 -10.49
N THR A 7 15.34 10.46 -10.29
CA THR A 7 14.30 9.49 -10.66
C THR A 7 14.17 9.38 -12.18
N VAL A 8 14.02 8.14 -12.66
CA VAL A 8 13.85 7.87 -14.10
C VAL A 8 12.37 7.69 -14.42
N ILE A 9 11.84 8.45 -15.37
CA ILE A 9 10.47 8.33 -15.86
C ILE A 9 10.49 7.63 -17.22
N ARG A 10 9.65 6.61 -17.40
CA ARG A 10 9.49 5.89 -18.66
C ARG A 10 8.03 5.89 -19.07
N LYS A 11 7.76 6.39 -20.27
CA LYS A 11 6.45 6.22 -20.90
C LYS A 11 6.42 4.86 -21.55
N CYS A 12 5.41 4.05 -21.22
CA CYS A 12 5.21 2.73 -21.76
C CYS A 12 3.98 2.74 -22.69
N SER A 13 4.16 2.30 -23.93
CA SER A 13 3.08 2.14 -24.91
C SER A 13 2.09 1.10 -24.39
N GLY A 14 0.81 1.43 -24.33
CA GLY A 14 -0.23 0.61 -23.73
C GLY A 14 -1.63 1.05 -24.15
N PRO A 15 -2.69 0.44 -23.59
CA PRO A 15 -4.07 0.81 -23.87
C PRO A 15 -4.38 2.25 -23.44
N ALA A 16 -5.35 2.89 -24.10
CA ALA A 16 -5.66 4.32 -23.94
C ALA A 16 -6.24 4.71 -22.55
N ALA A 17 -6.72 3.76 -21.77
CA ALA A 17 -7.20 3.96 -20.40
C ALA A 17 -6.99 2.68 -19.57
N PRO A 18 -6.86 2.78 -18.24
CA PRO A 18 -6.81 4.01 -17.44
C PRO A 18 -5.45 4.73 -17.53
N PHE A 19 -5.32 5.90 -16.89
CA PHE A 19 -4.01 6.45 -16.54
C PHE A 19 -3.40 5.58 -15.46
N THR A 20 -2.22 5.02 -15.72
CA THR A 20 -1.54 4.09 -14.81
C THR A 20 -0.11 4.54 -14.57
N GLY A 21 0.31 4.53 -13.31
CA GLY A 21 1.67 4.86 -12.89
C GLY A 21 2.17 3.78 -11.95
N VAL A 22 3.39 3.29 -12.17
CA VAL A 22 4.05 2.30 -11.32
C VAL A 22 5.43 2.82 -10.95
N PHE A 23 5.60 3.22 -9.69
CA PHE A 23 6.92 3.37 -9.11
C PHE A 23 7.51 1.99 -8.83
N ALA A 24 8.74 1.78 -9.25
CA ALA A 24 9.47 0.55 -9.05
C ALA A 24 10.86 0.88 -8.49
N LEU A 25 11.24 0.18 -7.43
CA LEU A 25 12.56 0.33 -6.82
C LEU A 25 13.10 -1.00 -6.30
N PRO A 26 14.41 -1.27 -6.48
CA PRO A 26 15.07 -2.38 -5.83
C PRO A 26 15.07 -2.23 -4.31
N THR A 27 14.57 -3.24 -3.61
CA THR A 27 14.50 -3.35 -2.16
C THR A 27 14.86 -4.77 -1.73
N PRO A 28 16.10 -5.23 -2.02
CA PRO A 28 16.49 -6.61 -1.75
C PRO A 28 16.42 -6.93 -0.27
N VAL A 29 15.72 -8.02 0.05
CA VAL A 29 15.64 -8.60 1.39
C VAL A 29 16.10 -10.04 1.32
N ASN A 30 17.04 -10.41 2.18
CA ASN A 30 17.61 -11.75 2.28
C ASN A 30 17.36 -12.42 3.63
N ASP A 31 16.39 -11.89 4.40
CA ASP A 31 16.00 -12.40 5.70
C ASP A 31 14.48 -12.39 5.89
N ALA A 32 14.02 -13.00 6.98
CA ALA A 32 12.62 -13.07 7.37
C ALA A 32 12.16 -11.87 8.22
N SER A 33 12.89 -10.75 8.22
CA SER A 33 12.62 -9.64 9.13
C SER A 33 11.33 -8.89 8.78
N GLY A 34 10.95 -8.85 7.50
CA GLY A 34 9.85 -8.06 6.97
C GLY A 34 10.16 -6.57 6.82
N VAL A 35 11.44 -6.17 6.79
CA VAL A 35 11.83 -4.75 6.73
C VAL A 35 11.31 -4.02 5.49
N ALA A 36 11.29 -4.67 4.32
CA ALA A 36 10.75 -4.08 3.10
C ALA A 36 9.24 -3.87 3.20
N HIS A 37 8.50 -4.85 3.73
CA HIS A 37 7.07 -4.75 3.98
C HIS A 37 6.72 -3.62 4.97
N VAL A 38 7.52 -3.44 6.04
CA VAL A 38 7.36 -2.29 6.94
C VAL A 38 7.59 -0.97 6.21
N CYS A 39 8.63 -0.87 5.38
CA CYS A 39 8.89 0.33 4.59
C CYS A 39 7.78 0.61 3.56
N GLU A 40 7.16 -0.45 3.01
CA GLU A 40 5.99 -0.36 2.12
C GLU A 40 4.83 0.37 2.79
N HIS A 41 4.45 -0.07 3.98
CA HIS A 41 3.39 0.57 4.75
C HIS A 41 3.72 2.01 5.13
N LEU A 42 4.97 2.28 5.49
CA LEU A 42 5.40 3.62 5.91
C LEU A 42 5.28 4.65 4.78
N VAL A 43 5.45 4.27 3.52
CA VAL A 43 5.23 5.18 2.37
C VAL A 43 3.81 5.73 2.34
N PHE A 44 2.82 4.91 2.73
CA PHE A 44 1.42 5.35 2.81
C PHE A 44 1.05 6.02 4.12
N ARG A 45 1.94 5.95 5.13
CA ARG A 45 1.62 6.37 6.48
C ARG A 45 1.52 7.88 6.59
N ARG A 46 2.61 8.60 6.31
CA ARG A 46 2.69 10.06 6.39
C ARG A 46 3.84 10.55 5.50
N SER A 47 3.72 11.77 5.02
CA SER A 47 4.77 12.47 4.30
C SER A 47 4.71 13.97 4.56
N LEU A 48 5.69 14.72 4.05
CA LEU A 48 5.77 16.18 4.22
C LEU A 48 4.53 16.88 3.67
N HIS A 49 4.06 16.46 2.49
CA HIS A 49 2.90 17.06 1.81
C HIS A 49 1.57 16.48 2.27
N PHE A 50 1.57 15.28 2.84
CA PHE A 50 0.37 14.55 3.26
C PHE A 50 0.59 13.97 4.67
N PRO A 51 0.47 14.80 5.73
CA PRO A 51 0.88 14.45 7.08
C PRO A 51 -0.15 13.62 7.86
N GLU A 52 -1.38 13.47 7.35
CA GLU A 52 -2.43 12.71 8.02
C GLU A 52 -2.35 11.22 7.73
N ALA A 53 -2.48 10.40 8.79
CA ALA A 53 -2.31 8.96 8.71
C ALA A 53 -3.41 8.23 7.91
N HIS A 54 -4.53 8.92 7.65
CA HIS A 54 -5.70 8.37 6.98
C HIS A 54 -5.84 8.81 5.52
N ASN A 55 -4.87 9.55 4.97
CA ASN A 55 -4.94 10.08 3.59
C ASN A 55 -5.23 9.01 2.54
N LEU A 56 -4.50 7.89 2.57
CA LEU A 56 -4.73 6.79 1.62
C LEU A 56 -6.16 6.26 1.72
N PHE A 57 -6.62 5.98 2.93
CA PHE A 57 -7.93 5.34 3.14
C PHE A 57 -9.09 6.26 2.75
N ALA A 58 -9.00 7.54 3.12
CA ALA A 58 -9.97 8.54 2.70
C ALA A 58 -9.98 8.69 1.17
N ALA A 59 -8.81 8.74 0.53
CA ALA A 59 -8.72 8.85 -0.93
C ALA A 59 -9.32 7.64 -1.65
N LEU A 60 -9.01 6.41 -1.21
CA LEU A 60 -9.60 5.20 -1.78
C LEU A 60 -11.12 5.11 -1.59
N ALA A 61 -11.66 5.74 -0.54
CA ALA A 61 -13.10 5.76 -0.28
C ALA A 61 -13.85 6.87 -1.03
N LEU A 62 -13.20 8.02 -1.26
CA LEU A 62 -13.85 9.25 -1.73
C LEU A 62 -13.47 9.65 -3.16
N LEU A 63 -12.38 9.13 -3.72
CA LEU A 63 -11.87 9.51 -5.04
C LEU A 63 -11.93 8.31 -6.01
N PRO A 64 -12.20 8.55 -7.32
CA PRO A 64 -12.23 7.50 -8.34
C PRO A 64 -10.81 7.12 -8.77
N LEU A 65 -10.04 6.55 -7.85
CA LEU A 65 -8.68 6.07 -8.08
C LEU A 65 -8.44 4.76 -7.34
N ARG A 66 -7.44 4.02 -7.81
CA ARG A 66 -6.85 2.89 -7.10
C ARG A 66 -5.42 3.22 -6.80
N ILE A 67 -5.00 3.06 -5.55
CA ILE A 67 -3.61 3.09 -5.11
C ILE A 67 -3.37 1.82 -4.32
N ASN A 68 -2.25 1.14 -4.60
CA ASN A 68 -1.80 -0.01 -3.82
C ASN A 68 -0.30 -0.24 -4.06
N ALA A 69 0.29 -1.22 -3.38
CA ALA A 69 1.68 -1.61 -3.53
C ALA A 69 1.84 -3.13 -3.51
N SER A 70 3.05 -3.58 -3.80
CA SER A 70 3.46 -4.98 -3.75
C SER A 70 4.96 -5.05 -3.44
N THR A 71 5.31 -5.65 -2.31
CA THR A 71 6.68 -6.03 -1.98
C THR A 71 6.97 -7.45 -2.47
N GLN A 72 8.06 -7.60 -3.20
CA GLN A 72 8.60 -8.86 -3.72
C GLN A 72 10.07 -9.00 -3.28
N GLU A 73 10.65 -10.20 -3.45
CA GLU A 73 11.98 -10.58 -2.93
C GLU A 73 13.07 -9.51 -3.12
N GLU A 74 13.15 -8.93 -4.32
CA GLU A 74 14.19 -7.96 -4.65
C GLU A 74 13.66 -6.53 -4.85
N MET A 75 12.35 -6.33 -4.84
CA MET A 75 11.71 -5.17 -5.47
C MET A 75 10.41 -4.79 -4.77
N THR A 76 10.15 -3.50 -4.64
CA THR A 76 8.84 -3.00 -4.23
C THR A 76 8.24 -2.16 -5.34
N PHE A 77 6.93 -2.32 -5.56
CA PHE A 77 6.16 -1.58 -6.54
C PHE A 77 5.04 -0.79 -5.85
N TYR A 78 4.84 0.45 -6.26
CA TYR A 78 3.73 1.30 -5.81
C TYR A 78 3.02 1.80 -7.04
N PHE A 79 1.70 1.71 -7.07
CA PHE A 79 0.98 2.01 -8.29
C PHE A 79 -0.30 2.79 -8.04
N VAL A 80 -0.67 3.55 -9.06
CA VAL A 80 -1.93 4.29 -9.13
C VAL A 80 -2.61 4.02 -10.46
N GLU A 81 -3.93 3.90 -10.43
CA GLU A 81 -4.80 3.84 -11.62
C GLU A 81 -5.99 4.77 -11.46
N THR A 82 -6.34 5.53 -12.50
CA THR A 82 -7.55 6.35 -12.54
C THR A 82 -7.90 6.72 -13.99
N ASP A 83 -9.18 6.92 -14.28
CA ASP A 83 -9.63 7.43 -15.58
C ASP A 83 -9.49 8.96 -15.68
N HIS A 84 -8.99 9.62 -14.63
CA HIS A 84 -8.93 11.07 -14.55
C HIS A 84 -7.49 11.59 -14.50
N GLU A 85 -7.04 12.22 -15.59
CA GLU A 85 -5.66 12.74 -15.75
C GLU A 85 -5.22 13.64 -14.58
N ALA A 86 -6.09 14.51 -14.11
CA ALA A 86 -5.71 15.48 -13.11
C ALA A 86 -5.54 14.86 -11.70
N LEU A 87 -6.35 13.84 -11.41
CA LEU A 87 -6.23 13.04 -10.20
C LEU A 87 -5.00 12.14 -10.25
N PHE A 88 -4.67 11.62 -11.44
CA PHE A 88 -3.46 10.84 -11.67
C PHE A 88 -2.20 11.63 -11.23
N TYR A 89 -2.08 12.89 -11.63
CA TYR A 89 -0.95 13.73 -11.23
C TYR A 89 -0.87 13.98 -9.71
N HIS A 90 -2.02 14.22 -9.05
CA HIS A 90 -2.05 14.40 -7.59
C HIS A 90 -1.68 13.13 -6.84
N ALA A 91 -2.17 11.98 -7.31
CA ALA A 91 -1.86 10.69 -6.70
C ALA A 91 -0.38 10.29 -6.91
N LEU A 92 0.24 10.66 -8.04
CA LEU A 92 1.69 10.52 -8.22
C LEU A 92 2.48 11.36 -7.21
N SER A 93 2.07 12.60 -6.94
CA SER A 93 2.68 13.43 -5.90
C SER A 93 2.53 12.80 -4.51
N PHE A 94 1.37 12.21 -4.20
CA PHE A 94 1.15 11.47 -2.94
C PHE A 94 2.13 10.30 -2.78
N LEU A 95 2.19 9.41 -3.77
CA LEU A 95 3.10 8.26 -3.75
C LEU A 95 4.56 8.71 -3.64
N TYR A 96 4.96 9.68 -4.46
CA TYR A 96 6.35 10.12 -4.51
C TYR A 96 6.78 10.83 -3.22
N SER A 97 5.90 11.62 -2.60
CA SER A 97 6.19 12.22 -1.30
C SER A 97 6.40 11.16 -0.22
N GLY A 98 5.60 10.09 -0.18
CA GLY A 98 5.81 8.97 0.73
C GLY A 98 7.10 8.19 0.42
N LEU A 99 7.41 7.99 -0.86
CA LEU A 99 8.65 7.36 -1.31
C LEU A 99 9.88 8.15 -0.86
N LEU A 100 9.87 9.47 -0.91
CA LEU A 100 11.00 10.29 -0.45
C LEU A 100 11.00 10.55 1.05
N ASN A 101 9.88 10.31 1.75
CA ASN A 101 9.84 10.49 3.20
C ASN A 101 10.78 9.51 3.92
N GLN A 102 11.71 10.07 4.69
CA GLN A 102 12.65 9.33 5.55
C GLN A 102 12.38 9.54 7.04
N GLN A 103 11.57 10.54 7.39
CA GLN A 103 11.31 10.89 8.78
C GLN A 103 9.97 10.30 9.21
N TYR A 104 10.06 9.33 10.14
CA TYR A 104 8.91 8.70 10.78
C TYR A 104 9.09 8.78 12.28
N SER A 105 8.01 9.11 12.98
CA SER A 105 7.97 9.01 14.43
C SER A 105 8.13 7.54 14.86
N ASP A 106 8.70 7.31 16.03
CA ASP A 106 8.76 5.96 16.62
C ASP A 106 7.34 5.40 16.85
N ASP A 107 6.34 6.28 17.01
CA ASP A 107 4.94 5.90 17.10
C ASP A 107 4.38 5.35 15.79
N ASP A 108 4.64 6.01 14.66
CA ASP A 108 4.20 5.55 13.34
C ASP A 108 4.82 4.19 12.99
N ILE A 109 6.14 4.05 13.19
CA ILE A 109 6.83 2.78 12.97
C ILE A 109 6.25 1.68 13.85
N ARG A 110 5.98 1.99 15.13
CA ARG A 110 5.39 1.02 16.07
C ARG A 110 3.97 0.63 15.65
N ARG A 111 3.14 1.57 15.20
CA ARG A 111 1.76 1.32 14.77
C ARG A 111 1.66 0.46 13.52
N GLU A 112 2.53 0.69 12.55
CA GLU A 112 2.58 -0.17 11.36
C GLU A 112 3.13 -1.56 11.73
N LYS A 113 4.31 -1.66 12.36
CA LYS A 113 4.96 -2.97 12.59
C LYS A 113 4.27 -3.85 13.65
N ASN A 114 3.90 -3.29 14.81
CA ASN A 114 3.31 -4.05 15.93
C ASN A 114 1.78 -4.10 15.85
N GLY A 115 1.19 -3.25 15.02
CA GLY A 115 -0.24 -3.11 14.90
C GLY A 115 -0.72 -3.68 13.57
N VAL A 116 -0.71 -2.84 12.54
CA VAL A 116 -1.29 -3.12 11.22
C VAL A 116 -0.70 -4.38 10.57
N ILE A 117 0.61 -4.39 10.35
CA ILE A 117 1.31 -5.49 9.67
C ILE A 117 1.22 -6.75 10.50
N PHE A 118 1.28 -6.62 11.83
CA PHE A 118 1.04 -7.76 12.71
C PHE A 118 -0.37 -8.34 12.54
N GLN A 119 -1.43 -7.50 12.42
CA GLN A 119 -2.79 -8.00 12.18
C GLN A 119 -2.95 -8.66 10.82
N GLU A 120 -2.26 -8.14 9.81
CA GLU A 120 -2.21 -8.75 8.49
C GLU A 120 -1.58 -10.14 8.53
N LEU A 121 -0.38 -10.24 9.09
CA LEU A 121 0.35 -11.49 9.19
C LEU A 121 -0.39 -12.49 10.08
N ASP A 122 -0.91 -12.08 11.23
CA ASP A 122 -1.74 -12.92 12.10
C ASP A 122 -2.97 -13.47 11.36
N PHE A 123 -3.62 -12.66 10.52
CA PHE A 123 -4.76 -13.09 9.71
C PHE A 123 -4.39 -14.13 8.64
N TYR A 124 -3.25 -13.96 7.94
CA TYR A 124 -2.81 -14.90 6.92
C TYR A 124 -2.20 -16.18 7.50
N GLU A 125 -1.38 -16.06 8.55
CA GLU A 125 -0.69 -17.17 9.20
C GLU A 125 -1.65 -18.18 9.84
N GLN A 126 -2.88 -17.79 10.15
CA GLN A 126 -3.92 -18.71 10.63
C GLN A 126 -4.54 -19.57 9.51
N LYS A 127 -4.32 -19.23 8.24
CA LYS A 127 -4.93 -19.92 7.08
C LYS A 127 -4.03 -21.03 6.58
N ALA A 128 -4.57 -22.25 6.53
CA ALA A 128 -3.84 -23.43 6.05
C ALA A 128 -3.22 -23.25 4.64
N PRO A 129 -3.92 -22.67 3.63
CA PRO A 129 -3.32 -22.46 2.31
C PRO A 129 -2.07 -21.57 2.32
N TYR A 130 -2.07 -20.51 3.14
CA TYR A 130 -0.92 -19.62 3.27
C TYR A 130 0.27 -20.35 3.91
N ARG A 131 0.03 -21.08 5.01
CA ARG A 131 1.07 -21.90 5.68
C ARG A 131 1.68 -22.94 4.74
N GLN A 132 0.85 -23.63 3.95
CA GLN A 132 1.28 -24.62 2.98
C GLN A 132 2.11 -24.00 1.84
N HIS A 133 1.70 -22.83 1.35
CA HIS A 133 2.45 -22.11 0.33
C HIS A 133 3.85 -21.71 0.81
N VAL A 134 3.95 -21.11 2.01
CA VAL A 134 5.25 -20.76 2.62
C VAL A 134 6.09 -22.02 2.82
N ALA A 135 5.52 -23.11 3.32
CA ALA A 135 6.25 -24.37 3.50
C ALA A 135 6.82 -24.92 2.17
N SER A 136 6.05 -24.86 1.08
CA SER A 136 6.50 -25.26 -0.27
C SER A 136 7.69 -24.43 -0.74
N LEU A 137 7.60 -23.10 -0.61
CA LEU A 137 8.71 -22.19 -1.00
C LEU A 137 9.99 -22.50 -0.21
N LEU A 138 9.88 -22.79 1.09
CA LEU A 138 11.02 -23.19 1.91
C LEU A 138 11.60 -24.55 1.53
N GLU A 139 10.77 -25.50 1.10
CA GLU A 139 11.22 -26.80 0.59
C GLU A 139 11.90 -26.68 -0.77
N GLU A 140 11.44 -25.76 -1.61
CA GLU A 140 12.03 -25.41 -2.91
C GLU A 140 13.30 -24.55 -2.81
N GLY A 141 13.64 -24.08 -1.60
CA GLY A 141 14.80 -23.20 -1.37
C GLY A 141 14.58 -21.74 -1.82
N LYS A 142 13.34 -21.35 -2.10
CA LYS A 142 12.93 -19.99 -2.49
C LYS A 142 12.75 -19.10 -1.25
N TYR A 143 13.84 -18.90 -0.52
CA TYR A 143 13.79 -18.24 0.79
C TYR A 143 13.35 -16.77 0.71
N GLY A 144 13.84 -15.99 -0.26
CA GLY A 144 13.46 -14.58 -0.32
C GLY A 144 11.97 -14.42 -0.68
N GLU A 145 11.44 -15.20 -1.62
CA GLU A 145 9.98 -15.27 -1.87
C GLU A 145 9.21 -15.63 -0.60
N ALA A 146 9.66 -16.65 0.15
CA ALA A 146 8.99 -17.07 1.39
C ALA A 146 9.04 -16.01 2.51
N PHE A 147 10.10 -15.20 2.55
CA PHE A 147 10.43 -14.33 3.68
C PHE A 147 10.11 -12.86 3.46
N THR A 148 9.83 -12.45 2.22
CA THR A 148 9.65 -11.05 1.81
C THR A 148 8.73 -10.25 2.74
N GLY A 149 7.58 -10.82 3.13
CA GLY A 149 6.59 -10.16 3.97
C GLY A 149 6.93 -10.14 5.46
N GLY A 150 7.92 -10.91 5.91
CA GLY A 150 8.17 -11.21 7.32
C GLY A 150 7.03 -12.03 7.95
N PHE A 151 7.10 -12.19 9.28
CA PHE A 151 6.16 -13.00 10.06
C PHE A 151 5.83 -12.37 11.40
N THR A 152 4.75 -12.81 12.04
CA THR A 152 4.38 -12.37 13.40
C THR A 152 5.53 -12.57 14.40
N GLY A 153 6.35 -13.61 14.22
CA GLY A 153 7.52 -13.91 15.06
C GLY A 153 8.74 -13.01 14.84
N THR A 154 8.80 -12.24 13.75
CA THR A 154 9.99 -11.47 13.34
C THR A 154 9.73 -9.97 13.26
N VAL A 155 8.63 -9.53 12.62
CA VAL A 155 8.33 -8.10 12.39
C VAL A 155 8.33 -7.27 13.68
N PRO A 156 7.73 -7.72 14.81
CA PRO A 156 7.77 -6.95 16.06
C PRO A 156 9.19 -6.75 16.63
N LYS A 157 10.16 -7.58 16.25
CA LYS A 157 11.55 -7.51 16.72
C LYS A 157 12.42 -6.54 15.90
N LEU A 158 11.92 -6.05 14.76
CA LEU A 158 12.63 -5.06 13.95
C LEU A 158 12.93 -3.80 14.77
N MET A 159 14.20 -3.41 14.76
CA MET A 159 14.66 -2.16 15.35
C MET A 159 14.30 -0.99 14.43
N THR A 160 13.83 0.10 15.01
CA THR A 160 13.48 1.33 14.28
C THR A 160 14.63 1.84 13.42
N GLU A 161 15.86 1.72 13.91
CA GLU A 161 17.06 2.16 13.19
C GLU A 161 17.30 1.34 11.91
N VAL A 162 17.08 0.03 11.94
CA VAL A 162 17.18 -0.83 10.74
C VAL A 162 16.18 -0.40 9.67
N ILE A 163 14.96 -0.06 10.07
CA ILE A 163 13.91 0.43 9.16
C ILE A 163 14.32 1.77 8.52
N ARG A 164 14.84 2.70 9.33
CA ARG A 164 15.32 4.00 8.83
C ARG A 164 16.51 3.84 7.87
N GLN A 165 17.46 2.98 8.21
CA GLN A 165 18.61 2.67 7.37
C GLN A 165 18.17 2.04 6.05
N PHE A 166 17.23 1.09 6.08
CA PHE A 166 16.68 0.48 4.87
C PHE A 166 16.01 1.52 3.96
N LYS A 167 15.17 2.39 4.54
CA LYS A 167 14.53 3.49 3.80
C LYS A 167 15.56 4.42 3.17
N SER A 168 16.52 4.91 3.96
CA SER A 168 17.60 5.79 3.47
C SER A 168 18.45 5.13 2.37
N ARG A 169 18.69 3.82 2.50
CA ARG A 169 19.50 3.06 1.55
C ARG A 169 18.78 2.77 0.23
N TYR A 170 17.48 2.51 0.21
CA TYR A 170 16.80 2.03 -1.01
C TYR A 170 15.80 3.04 -1.60
N TYR A 171 15.28 3.96 -0.80
CA TYR A 171 14.28 4.93 -1.24
C TYR A 171 14.93 6.28 -1.55
N ARG A 172 15.86 6.26 -2.50
CA ARG A 172 16.51 7.46 -3.04
C ARG A 172 16.02 7.72 -4.46
N PRO A 173 15.98 8.98 -4.93
CA PRO A 173 15.54 9.29 -6.27
C PRO A 173 16.22 8.48 -7.38
N ASP A 174 17.54 8.23 -7.32
CA ASP A 174 18.29 7.42 -8.30
C ASP A 174 17.93 5.94 -8.32
N ASN A 175 17.34 5.45 -7.24
CA ASN A 175 16.94 4.05 -7.13
C ASN A 175 15.44 3.85 -7.48
N ILE A 176 14.75 4.94 -7.86
CA ILE A 176 13.33 4.93 -8.20
C ILE A 176 13.18 5.11 -9.72
N ALA A 177 12.44 4.19 -10.32
CA ALA A 177 11.88 4.35 -11.67
C ALA A 177 10.37 4.56 -11.57
N LEU A 178 9.81 5.41 -12.41
CA LEU A 178 8.36 5.54 -12.63
C LEU A 178 8.05 5.10 -14.06
N LEU A 179 7.23 4.07 -14.19
CA LEU A 179 6.64 3.66 -15.45
C LEU A 179 5.25 4.26 -15.55
N ILE A 180 4.91 4.89 -16.68
CA ILE A 180 3.59 5.45 -16.90
C ILE A 180 2.96 4.89 -18.18
N ASN A 181 1.70 4.53 -18.10
CA ASN A 181 0.82 4.37 -19.25
C ASN A 181 -0.19 5.52 -19.24
N ASN A 182 -0.31 6.20 -20.37
CA ASN A 182 -0.99 7.49 -20.49
C ASN A 182 -0.38 8.60 -19.60
N GLY A 183 -0.81 9.83 -19.84
CA GLY A 183 -0.26 11.02 -19.17
C GLY A 183 0.96 11.64 -19.87
N ASP A 184 1.07 12.95 -19.74
CA ASP A 184 2.19 13.74 -20.22
C ASP A 184 3.42 13.59 -19.30
N THR A 185 4.54 13.09 -19.83
CA THR A 185 5.78 12.86 -19.07
C THR A 185 6.41 14.15 -18.55
N GLY A 186 6.22 15.28 -19.24
CA GLY A 186 6.71 16.58 -18.79
C GLY A 186 5.95 17.04 -17.54
N LYS A 187 4.62 17.00 -17.57
CA LYS A 187 3.78 17.29 -16.39
C LYS A 187 4.08 16.36 -15.22
N VAL A 188 4.31 15.07 -15.48
CA VAL A 188 4.75 14.12 -14.43
C VAL A 188 6.09 14.56 -13.85
N ALA A 189 7.08 14.86 -14.70
CA ALA A 189 8.40 15.27 -14.25
C ALA A 189 8.32 16.56 -13.42
N ASP A 190 7.54 17.56 -13.83
CA ASP A 190 7.34 18.79 -13.08
C ASP A 190 6.76 18.52 -11.69
N LYS A 191 5.74 17.65 -11.59
CA LYS A 191 5.15 17.25 -10.30
C LYS A 191 6.15 16.53 -9.39
N LEU A 192 6.94 15.62 -9.94
CA LEU A 192 7.92 14.88 -9.15
C LEU A 192 9.10 15.77 -8.75
N ASN A 193 9.55 16.66 -9.63
CA ASN A 193 10.63 17.60 -9.34
C ASN A 193 10.26 18.57 -8.22
N ALA A 194 9.03 19.10 -8.23
CA ALA A 194 8.54 19.96 -7.15
C ALA A 194 8.59 19.23 -5.79
N VAL A 195 8.05 18.00 -5.74
CA VAL A 195 8.10 17.17 -4.52
C VAL A 195 9.56 16.87 -4.12
N ALA A 196 10.43 16.51 -5.08
CA ALA A 196 11.83 16.22 -4.82
C ALA A 196 12.58 17.42 -4.23
N GLU A 197 12.34 18.62 -4.74
CA GLU A 197 12.94 19.87 -4.27
C GLU A 197 12.60 20.15 -2.80
N ASP A 198 11.36 19.93 -2.39
CA ASP A 198 10.92 20.06 -0.99
C ASP A 198 11.60 19.05 -0.04
N TYR A 199 12.08 17.92 -0.58
CA TYR A 199 12.93 16.95 0.13
C TYR A 199 14.45 17.22 -0.01
N GLY A 200 14.84 18.33 -0.65
CA GLY A 200 16.24 18.71 -0.84
C GLY A 200 16.93 18.05 -2.04
N TYR A 201 16.18 17.40 -2.94
CA TYR A 201 16.71 16.78 -4.15
C TYR A 201 16.53 17.70 -5.36
N GLY A 202 17.56 18.49 -5.67
CA GLY A 202 17.52 19.47 -6.77
C GLY A 202 17.87 18.94 -8.16
N ILE A 203 18.04 17.62 -8.35
CA ILE A 203 18.33 17.08 -9.69
C ILE A 203 17.04 16.62 -10.38
N PRO A 204 16.72 17.19 -11.56
CA PRO A 204 15.50 16.85 -12.27
C PRO A 204 15.41 15.37 -12.67
N CYS A 205 14.18 14.86 -12.67
CA CYS A 205 13.84 13.55 -13.19
C CYS A 205 14.31 13.39 -14.64
N GLN A 206 14.77 12.19 -14.97
CA GLN A 206 15.21 11.84 -16.32
C GLN A 206 14.10 11.12 -17.08
N ILE A 207 13.59 11.73 -18.14
CA ILE A 207 12.66 11.06 -19.05
C ILE A 207 13.47 10.17 -20.00
N LYS A 208 13.18 8.87 -20.01
CA LYS A 208 13.79 7.90 -20.92
C LYS A 208 12.72 7.25 -21.80
N PRO A 209 13.05 6.96 -23.08
CA PRO A 209 12.15 6.20 -23.94
C PRO A 209 11.98 4.77 -23.44
N GLU A 210 11.04 4.05 -24.05
CA GLU A 210 10.96 2.60 -23.89
C GLU A 210 12.30 1.94 -24.27
N SER A 211 12.73 0.98 -23.47
CA SER A 211 13.87 0.11 -23.75
C SER A 211 13.62 -0.69 -25.04
N SER A 212 14.40 -0.38 -26.09
CA SER A 212 14.44 -1.17 -27.32
C SER A 212 14.82 -2.62 -27.01
N GLY A 213 13.97 -3.59 -27.37
CA GLY A 213 14.20 -5.03 -27.15
C GLY A 213 13.42 -5.66 -26.00
N VAL A 214 12.58 -4.89 -25.30
CA VAL A 214 11.63 -5.41 -24.32
C VAL A 214 10.23 -5.43 -24.97
N PRO A 215 9.58 -6.59 -25.13
CA PRO A 215 8.23 -6.66 -25.68
C PRO A 215 7.26 -5.78 -24.88
N SER A 216 6.29 -5.15 -25.55
CA SER A 216 5.23 -4.39 -24.86
C SER A 216 4.21 -5.28 -24.16
N GLU A 217 4.11 -6.55 -24.60
CA GLU A 217 3.24 -7.58 -24.05
C GLU A 217 4.03 -8.47 -23.08
N PHE A 218 3.62 -8.44 -21.81
CA PHE A 218 4.07 -9.38 -20.79
C PHE A 218 2.89 -10.22 -20.35
N SER A 219 3.02 -11.54 -20.49
CA SER A 219 2.11 -12.46 -19.82
C SER A 219 2.28 -12.27 -18.31
N PRO A 220 1.20 -12.03 -17.57
CA PRO A 220 1.28 -11.92 -16.13
C PRO A 220 1.88 -13.20 -15.52
N ASP A 221 2.72 -13.04 -14.50
CA ASP A 221 3.02 -14.16 -13.63
C ASP A 221 1.73 -14.52 -12.88
N ASN A 222 1.14 -15.66 -13.21
CA ASN A 222 -0.15 -16.11 -12.66
C ASN A 222 -0.09 -16.48 -11.17
N SER A 223 1.08 -16.38 -10.54
CA SER A 223 1.24 -16.51 -9.08
C SER A 223 0.57 -15.37 -8.29
N ASP A 224 0.36 -14.21 -8.92
CA ASP A 224 -0.28 -13.03 -8.30
C ASP A 224 -1.75 -12.86 -8.74
N SER A 225 -2.50 -13.97 -8.72
CA SER A 225 -3.87 -14.02 -9.22
C SER A 225 -4.81 -13.19 -8.34
N ASP A 226 -5.51 -12.24 -8.98
CA ASP A 226 -6.61 -11.36 -8.52
C ASP A 226 -6.28 -10.00 -7.85
N LYS A 227 -5.03 -9.68 -7.47
CA LYS A 227 -4.76 -8.43 -6.72
C LYS A 227 -4.51 -7.18 -7.58
N HIS A 228 -4.05 -7.34 -8.81
CA HIS A 228 -3.60 -6.24 -9.66
C HIS A 228 -4.33 -6.25 -11.02
N SER A 229 -4.49 -5.07 -11.62
CA SER A 229 -5.00 -4.96 -12.99
C SER A 229 -3.98 -5.53 -13.99
N GLU A 230 -4.45 -5.88 -15.18
CA GLU A 230 -3.56 -6.34 -16.26
C GLU A 230 -2.52 -5.28 -16.63
N GLU A 231 -2.87 -4.00 -16.52
CA GLU A 231 -1.96 -2.90 -16.86
C GLU A 231 -0.82 -2.75 -15.84
N VAL A 232 -1.12 -2.87 -14.53
CA VAL A 232 -0.07 -2.90 -13.50
C VAL A 232 0.85 -4.09 -13.68
N LYS A 233 0.31 -5.28 -13.98
CA LYS A 233 1.11 -6.49 -14.27
C LYS A 233 2.00 -6.32 -15.49
N ARG A 234 1.49 -5.68 -16.56
CA ARG A 234 2.26 -5.35 -17.76
C ARG A 234 3.45 -4.44 -17.46
N LEU A 235 3.23 -3.33 -16.75
CA LEU A 235 4.28 -2.36 -16.43
C LEU A 235 5.34 -2.92 -15.47
N THR A 236 4.93 -3.68 -14.45
CA THR A 236 5.86 -4.36 -13.54
C THR A 236 6.70 -5.43 -14.26
N GLY A 237 6.09 -6.23 -15.13
CA GLY A 237 6.77 -7.20 -15.99
C GLY A 237 7.78 -6.54 -16.93
N TYR A 238 7.38 -5.44 -17.58
CA TYR A 238 8.23 -4.63 -18.43
C TYR A 238 9.47 -4.10 -17.70
N TYR A 239 9.29 -3.61 -16.47
CA TYR A 239 10.42 -3.13 -15.69
C TYR A 239 11.39 -4.25 -15.32
N LYS A 240 10.87 -5.40 -14.85
CA LYS A 240 11.70 -6.58 -14.54
C LYS A 240 12.50 -7.04 -15.77
N ALA A 241 11.88 -7.08 -16.94
CA ALA A 241 12.57 -7.45 -18.18
C ALA A 241 13.62 -6.43 -18.60
N THR A 242 13.36 -5.13 -18.40
CA THR A 242 14.36 -4.07 -18.62
C THR A 242 15.59 -4.27 -17.74
N LEU A 243 15.40 -4.59 -16.45
CA LEU A 243 16.50 -4.86 -15.53
C LEU A 243 17.31 -6.10 -15.95
N LYS A 244 16.64 -7.20 -16.34
CA LYS A 244 17.31 -8.41 -16.85
C LYS A 244 18.15 -8.12 -18.10
N ALA A 245 17.60 -7.39 -19.06
CA ALA A 245 18.33 -7.01 -20.27
C ALA A 245 19.55 -6.13 -19.96
N GLN A 246 19.41 -5.18 -19.04
CA GLN A 246 20.53 -4.32 -18.62
C GLN A 246 21.63 -5.10 -17.90
N ASN A 247 21.27 -6.05 -17.03
CA ASN A 247 22.24 -6.88 -16.32
C ASN A 247 22.98 -7.82 -17.28
N ASN A 248 22.31 -8.38 -18.30
CA ASN A 248 22.95 -9.21 -19.31
C ASN A 248 23.93 -8.44 -20.23
N VAL A 249 23.74 -7.13 -20.39
CA VAL A 249 24.65 -6.26 -21.17
C VAL A 249 25.79 -5.72 -20.28
N SER A 250 25.56 -5.65 -18.98
CA SER A 250 26.50 -5.17 -17.97
C SER A 250 27.08 -6.35 -17.19
N ASP A 251 27.97 -7.13 -17.80
CA ASP A 251 28.92 -7.98 -17.07
C ASP A 251 29.90 -7.07 -16.30
N ASN A 252 29.44 -6.50 -15.19
CA ASN A 252 30.26 -5.71 -14.28
C ASN A 252 30.10 -6.29 -12.86
N PRO A 253 31.14 -6.94 -12.29
CA PRO A 253 31.04 -7.74 -11.06
C PRO A 253 30.72 -6.94 -9.78
N ALA A 254 30.53 -5.62 -9.86
CA ALA A 254 30.41 -4.73 -8.71
C ALA A 254 28.97 -4.57 -8.16
N LYS A 255 27.96 -5.25 -8.71
CA LYS A 255 26.56 -5.15 -8.23
C LYS A 255 26.14 -6.17 -7.17
N SER A 256 27.05 -7.01 -6.70
CA SER A 256 26.82 -7.84 -5.50
C SER A 256 27.29 -7.07 -4.25
N SER A 257 26.52 -6.06 -3.84
CA SER A 257 26.60 -5.53 -2.48
C SER A 257 25.27 -5.77 -1.76
N ALA A 258 24.60 -6.88 -2.06
CA ALA A 258 23.75 -7.50 -1.07
C ALA A 258 24.69 -7.91 0.08
N ILE A 259 24.30 -7.62 1.32
CA ILE A 259 25.01 -8.13 2.48
C ILE A 259 24.97 -9.65 2.36
N THR A 260 26.07 -10.28 1.96
CA THR A 260 26.16 -11.74 1.91
C THR A 260 26.21 -12.21 3.37
N PHE A 261 25.08 -12.68 3.90
CA PHE A 261 25.12 -13.49 5.11
C PHE A 261 25.83 -14.78 4.76
N THR A 262 27.08 -14.89 5.22
CA THR A 262 27.98 -16.04 4.99
C THR A 262 27.58 -17.28 5.78
N ASP A 263 26.47 -17.24 6.51
CA ASP A 263 25.98 -18.38 7.26
C ASP A 263 24.87 -19.06 6.48
N LEU A 264 25.14 -20.29 6.04
CA LEU A 264 24.14 -21.26 5.61
C LEU A 264 22.91 -21.15 6.52
N ILE A 265 21.83 -20.56 6.02
CA ILE A 265 20.57 -20.45 6.76
C ILE A 265 20.16 -21.89 7.09
N LYS A 266 20.31 -22.30 8.36
CA LYS A 266 19.62 -23.50 8.84
C LYS A 266 18.16 -23.29 8.52
N LYS A 267 17.52 -24.24 7.81
CA LYS A 267 16.09 -24.22 7.51
C LYS A 267 15.34 -23.75 8.77
N PRO A 268 14.77 -22.53 8.78
CA PRO A 268 14.20 -22.00 10.00
C PRO A 268 12.96 -22.81 10.38
N ASP A 269 12.73 -22.97 11.67
CA ASP A 269 11.54 -23.66 12.16
C ASP A 269 10.31 -22.79 11.87
N LEU A 270 9.44 -23.27 10.97
CA LEU A 270 8.25 -22.54 10.52
C LEU A 270 7.34 -22.14 11.69
N GLU A 271 7.24 -22.98 12.73
CA GLU A 271 6.42 -22.66 13.88
C GLU A 271 7.01 -21.52 14.74
N THR A 272 8.34 -21.34 14.74
CA THR A 272 8.96 -20.17 15.38
C THR A 272 8.73 -18.88 14.61
N LEU A 273 8.53 -18.96 13.29
CA LEU A 273 8.20 -17.81 12.45
C LEU A 273 6.75 -17.37 12.67
N PHE A 274 5.79 -18.30 12.72
CA PHE A 274 4.34 -18.01 12.81
C PHE A 274 3.78 -17.82 14.24
N ARG A 275 4.59 -17.95 15.30
CA ARG A 275 4.14 -17.82 16.70
C ARG A 275 4.73 -16.61 17.41
N GLY A 276 4.61 -15.44 16.78
CA GLY A 276 4.89 -14.19 17.45
C GLY A 276 3.99 -13.96 18.66
N GLY A 277 4.56 -13.55 19.79
CA GLY A 277 3.78 -13.05 20.92
C GLY A 277 3.01 -11.79 20.49
N LYS A 278 1.70 -11.74 20.77
CA LYS A 278 0.85 -10.60 20.41
C LYS A 278 1.39 -9.30 21.03
N PRO A 279 1.76 -8.28 20.24
CA PRO A 279 2.24 -7.02 20.78
C PRO A 279 1.16 -6.33 21.62
N ALA A 280 1.58 -5.44 22.52
CA ALA A 280 0.67 -4.61 23.29
C ALA A 280 -0.20 -3.74 22.36
N LEU A 281 -1.47 -3.56 22.72
CA LEU A 281 -2.36 -2.65 22.01
C LEU A 281 -1.87 -1.21 22.18
N LEU A 282 -2.06 -0.43 21.13
CA LEU A 282 -1.64 0.97 21.09
C LEU A 282 -2.85 1.87 21.38
N PRO A 283 -2.69 2.99 22.10
CA PRO A 283 -3.81 3.91 22.31
C PRO A 283 -4.30 4.49 20.97
N PRO A 284 -5.55 4.99 20.88
CA PRO A 284 -6.03 5.67 19.69
C PRO A 284 -5.09 6.79 19.25
N LEU A 285 -4.88 6.92 17.94
CA LEU A 285 -4.16 8.06 17.38
C LEU A 285 -5.11 9.26 17.25
N ILE A 286 -4.71 10.40 17.80
CA ILE A 286 -5.40 11.69 17.63
C ILE A 286 -4.61 12.48 16.57
N SER A 287 -5.24 12.83 15.46
CA SER A 287 -4.64 13.64 14.38
C SER A 287 -5.67 14.61 13.80
N ASP A 288 -5.24 15.44 12.84
CA ASP A 288 -6.14 16.31 12.07
C ASP A 288 -7.33 15.51 11.51
N GLU A 289 -8.50 16.13 11.52
CA GLU A 289 -9.77 15.53 11.11
C GLU A 289 -10.07 15.73 9.62
N THR A 290 -9.09 16.16 8.82
CA THR A 290 -9.27 16.35 7.38
C THR A 290 -8.20 15.63 6.57
N ALA A 291 -8.61 14.87 5.56
CA ALA A 291 -7.69 14.16 4.66
C ALA A 291 -7.13 15.12 3.60
N SER A 292 -5.89 15.60 3.80
CA SER A 292 -5.25 16.58 2.91
C SER A 292 -5.18 16.13 1.45
N LEU A 293 -4.97 14.85 1.16
CA LEU A 293 -4.95 14.33 -0.21
C LEU A 293 -6.30 14.56 -0.92
N VAL A 294 -7.40 14.25 -0.24
CA VAL A 294 -8.74 14.43 -0.79
C VAL A 294 -9.07 15.91 -0.93
N THR A 295 -8.75 16.71 0.07
CA THR A 295 -8.94 18.18 0.04
C THR A 295 -8.17 18.80 -1.12
N THR A 296 -6.90 18.44 -1.28
CA THR A 296 -6.04 18.95 -2.35
C THR A 296 -6.62 18.56 -3.71
N ALA A 297 -6.88 17.27 -3.94
CA ALA A 297 -7.41 16.79 -5.21
C ALA A 297 -8.76 17.43 -5.60
N THR A 298 -9.65 17.66 -4.64
CA THR A 298 -10.96 18.27 -4.89
C THR A 298 -10.89 19.78 -5.10
N SER A 299 -10.01 20.49 -4.40
CA SER A 299 -9.86 21.95 -4.52
C SER A 299 -9.44 22.42 -5.91
N PHE A 300 -8.59 21.66 -6.59
CA PHE A 300 -8.11 21.99 -7.94
C PHE A 300 -9.11 21.65 -9.04
N HIS A 301 -10.16 20.88 -8.72
CA HIS A 301 -10.98 20.24 -9.74
C HIS A 301 -12.44 20.12 -9.30
N GLN A 302 -13.19 21.23 -9.44
CA GLN A 302 -14.64 21.29 -9.19
C GLN A 302 -15.44 20.22 -9.97
N ALA A 303 -14.91 19.71 -11.09
CA ALA A 303 -15.57 18.72 -11.95
C ALA A 303 -15.66 17.30 -11.36
N PHE A 304 -14.76 16.89 -10.43
CA PHE A 304 -14.82 15.54 -9.87
C PHE A 304 -16.09 15.32 -9.05
N LEU A 305 -16.48 16.33 -8.27
CA LEU A 305 -17.64 16.28 -7.38
C LEU A 305 -18.97 16.23 -8.16
N GLN A 306 -18.98 16.65 -9.43
CA GLN A 306 -20.19 16.64 -10.26
C GLN A 306 -20.48 15.30 -10.93
N SER A 307 -19.52 14.36 -10.93
CA SER A 307 -19.60 13.10 -11.69
C SER A 307 -19.71 11.82 -10.85
N THR A 308 -19.95 11.91 -9.53
CA THR A 308 -19.95 10.75 -8.62
C THR A 308 -21.21 9.88 -8.74
N ALA A 309 -21.57 9.46 -9.95
CA ALA A 309 -22.47 8.32 -10.17
C ALA A 309 -21.83 6.99 -9.72
N ASN A 310 -20.56 6.99 -9.29
CA ASN A 310 -19.89 5.85 -8.64
C ASN A 310 -20.12 5.88 -7.12
N ASP A 311 -21.14 5.13 -6.69
CA ASP A 311 -21.67 5.04 -5.33
C ASP A 311 -20.76 4.30 -4.31
N TYR A 312 -19.47 4.67 -4.17
CA TYR A 312 -18.42 3.99 -3.36
C TYR A 312 -17.64 2.87 -4.08
N PRO A 313 -16.37 2.61 -3.68
CA PRO A 313 -15.64 1.44 -4.16
C PRO A 313 -16.39 0.13 -3.85
N PRO A 314 -16.23 -0.90 -4.70
CA PRO A 314 -16.82 -2.21 -4.44
C PRO A 314 -16.25 -2.81 -3.16
N LEU A 315 -17.10 -3.52 -2.41
CA LEU A 315 -16.66 -4.24 -1.22
C LEU A 315 -15.66 -5.34 -1.58
N PRO A 316 -14.65 -5.61 -0.71
CA PRO A 316 -13.70 -6.70 -0.93
C PRO A 316 -14.41 -8.06 -1.07
N ARG A 317 -13.87 -8.96 -1.89
CA ARG A 317 -14.42 -10.33 -2.08
C ARG A 317 -14.64 -11.07 -0.76
N TYR A 318 -13.71 -10.92 0.19
CA TYR A 318 -13.84 -11.49 1.53
C TYR A 318 -15.10 -11.00 2.26
N VAL A 319 -15.35 -9.68 2.23
CA VAL A 319 -16.54 -9.06 2.84
C VAL A 319 -17.82 -9.53 2.15
N LEU A 320 -17.82 -9.54 0.81
CA LEU A 320 -18.96 -10.01 0.02
C LEU A 320 -19.29 -11.48 0.28
N ALA A 321 -18.27 -12.34 0.48
CA ALA A 321 -18.49 -13.74 0.82
C ALA A 321 -19.12 -13.94 2.20
N GLN A 322 -18.87 -13.03 3.15
CA GLN A 322 -19.53 -13.05 4.46
C GLN A 322 -20.93 -12.45 4.41
N TRP A 323 -21.22 -11.59 3.43
CA TRP A 323 -22.46 -10.80 3.36
C TRP A 323 -23.76 -11.61 3.52
N PRO A 324 -23.95 -12.78 2.87
CA PRO A 324 -25.18 -13.57 3.02
C PRO A 324 -25.44 -14.08 4.45
N SER A 325 -24.41 -14.13 5.30
CA SER A 325 -24.51 -14.56 6.69
C SER A 325 -24.83 -13.43 7.67
N LEU A 326 -24.83 -12.18 7.19
CA LEU A 326 -25.17 -10.99 7.97
C LEU A 326 -26.69 -10.76 7.92
N VAL A 327 -27.34 -10.76 9.08
CA VAL A 327 -28.78 -10.47 9.20
C VAL A 327 -28.99 -8.95 9.03
N SER A 328 -30.15 -8.56 8.50
CA SER A 328 -30.55 -7.16 8.34
C SER A 328 -30.55 -6.38 9.66
N PHE A 329 -29.48 -5.60 9.85
CA PHE A 329 -29.19 -4.52 10.82
C PHE A 329 -28.98 -4.85 12.31
N GLU A 330 -27.99 -4.15 12.85
CA GLU A 330 -27.49 -4.10 14.25
C GLU A 330 -27.08 -5.44 14.85
N GLN A 331 -25.99 -6.05 14.34
CA GLN A 331 -25.16 -6.85 15.23
C GLN A 331 -23.70 -6.97 14.78
N ILE A 332 -22.84 -6.60 15.72
CA ILE A 332 -21.46 -7.08 15.85
C ILE A 332 -21.50 -8.60 15.88
N LYS A 333 -20.91 -9.25 14.88
CA LYS A 333 -20.64 -10.68 14.92
C LYS A 333 -19.15 -10.89 14.72
N ALA A 334 -18.47 -10.97 15.85
CA ALA A 334 -17.08 -11.41 15.95
C ALA A 334 -17.00 -12.90 15.61
N ALA A 335 -16.90 -13.23 14.33
CA ALA A 335 -16.24 -14.46 13.93
C ALA A 335 -14.88 -14.05 13.38
N ASN A 336 -13.80 -14.59 13.94
CA ASN A 336 -12.43 -14.28 13.51
C ASN A 336 -12.05 -12.78 13.64
N ASN A 337 -12.52 -12.09 14.68
CA ASN A 337 -12.26 -10.67 14.97
C ASN A 337 -12.80 -9.68 13.91
N ASP A 338 -13.71 -10.09 13.03
CA ASP A 338 -14.35 -9.18 12.07
C ASP A 338 -15.60 -8.52 12.65
N TRP A 339 -15.94 -7.32 12.17
CA TRP A 339 -17.23 -6.71 12.44
C TRP A 339 -17.68 -5.74 11.34
N TYR A 340 -19.00 -5.58 11.20
CA TYR A 340 -19.64 -4.84 10.12
C TYR A 340 -20.73 -3.94 10.69
N ILE A 341 -20.87 -2.74 10.12
CA ILE A 341 -22.02 -1.86 10.36
C ILE A 341 -22.65 -1.57 9.00
N ALA A 342 -23.96 -1.78 8.89
CA ALA A 342 -24.68 -1.51 7.66
C ALA A 342 -25.94 -0.68 7.90
N PHE A 343 -26.26 0.18 6.95
CA PHE A 343 -27.42 1.06 6.97
C PHE A 343 -28.12 1.02 5.61
N THR A 344 -29.44 1.22 5.59
CA THR A 344 -30.14 1.47 4.32
C THR A 344 -29.56 2.73 3.67
N PHE A 345 -29.25 2.65 2.39
CA PHE A 345 -28.72 3.75 1.61
C PHE A 345 -29.72 4.92 1.54
N SER A 346 -29.23 6.14 1.73
CA SER A 346 -29.92 7.39 1.42
C SER A 346 -28.89 8.48 1.12
N ASP A 347 -29.26 9.49 0.33
CA ASP A 347 -28.35 10.60 -0.01
C ASP A 347 -27.88 11.35 1.24
N SER A 348 -28.75 11.51 2.24
CA SER A 348 -28.41 12.13 3.53
C SER A 348 -27.33 11.34 4.27
N ARG A 349 -27.44 10.01 4.32
CA ARG A 349 -26.46 9.13 4.95
C ARG A 349 -25.16 9.08 4.18
N LYS A 350 -25.23 9.10 2.85
CA LYS A 350 -24.05 9.20 2.00
C LYS A 350 -23.29 10.49 2.33
N ALA A 351 -23.97 11.64 2.31
CA ALA A 351 -23.33 12.93 2.60
C ALA A 351 -22.77 13.01 4.02
N ALA A 352 -23.41 12.36 5.00
CA ALA A 352 -22.88 12.22 6.35
C ALA A 352 -21.62 11.34 6.39
N LEU A 353 -21.65 10.18 5.72
CA LEU A 353 -20.49 9.29 5.65
C LEU A 353 -19.31 9.93 4.92
N ASP A 354 -19.53 10.62 3.80
CA ASP A 354 -18.47 11.31 3.05
C ASP A 354 -17.67 12.26 3.97
N LYS A 355 -18.36 12.98 4.87
CA LYS A 355 -17.73 13.86 5.87
C LYS A 355 -16.94 13.07 6.91
N LEU A 356 -17.46 11.93 7.37
CA LEU A 356 -16.77 11.08 8.34
C LEU A 356 -15.53 10.41 7.75
N LEU A 357 -15.57 10.03 6.48
CA LEU A 357 -14.42 9.42 5.78
C LEU A 357 -13.23 10.38 5.65
N MET A 358 -13.46 11.69 5.74
CA MET A 358 -12.40 12.69 5.81
C MET A 358 -11.72 12.76 7.19
N GLN A 359 -12.34 12.18 8.22
CA GLN A 359 -11.93 12.31 9.62
C GLN A 359 -11.04 11.15 10.07
N SER A 360 -9.99 11.48 10.82
CA SER A 360 -9.07 10.48 11.37
C SER A 360 -9.78 9.56 12.37
N ARG A 361 -10.78 10.10 13.09
CA ARG A 361 -11.59 9.33 14.05
C ARG A 361 -12.24 8.13 13.39
N PHE A 362 -12.79 8.27 12.19
CA PHE A 362 -13.37 7.14 11.45
C PHE A 362 -12.31 6.05 11.21
N TRP A 363 -11.12 6.43 10.74
CA TRP A 363 -10.06 5.46 10.43
C TRP A 363 -9.28 4.96 11.66
N SER A 364 -9.58 5.45 12.86
CA SER A 364 -8.85 5.15 14.11
C SER A 364 -8.56 3.66 14.32
N PRO A 365 -9.51 2.71 14.12
CA PRO A 365 -9.23 1.27 14.27
C PRO A 365 -8.04 0.80 13.44
N ARG A 366 -7.97 1.26 12.19
CA ARG A 366 -6.95 0.89 11.22
C ARG A 366 -5.64 1.65 11.44
N ILE A 367 -5.70 2.98 11.61
CA ILE A 367 -4.48 3.79 11.77
C ILE A 367 -3.83 3.62 13.15
N SER A 368 -4.58 3.10 14.14
CA SER A 368 -4.05 2.75 15.46
C SER A 368 -3.43 1.36 15.52
N GLY A 369 -3.59 0.56 14.45
CA GLY A 369 -3.01 -0.78 14.32
C GLY A 369 -3.79 -1.88 15.05
N HIS A 370 -5.08 -1.68 15.29
CA HIS A 370 -5.93 -2.70 15.91
C HIS A 370 -6.59 -3.61 14.88
N CYS A 371 -6.77 -3.11 13.67
CA CYS A 371 -7.53 -3.73 12.59
C CYS A 371 -6.62 -3.94 11.37
N TYR A 372 -6.73 -5.10 10.72
CA TYR A 372 -6.00 -5.41 9.48
C TYR A 372 -6.51 -4.56 8.32
N ALA A 373 -7.81 -4.61 8.03
CA ALA A 373 -8.40 -3.92 6.90
C ALA A 373 -9.72 -3.27 7.28
N MET A 374 -9.94 -2.05 6.81
CA MET A 374 -11.14 -1.27 7.09
C MET A 374 -11.56 -0.52 5.84
N GLY A 375 -12.85 -0.30 5.66
CA GLY A 375 -13.35 0.50 4.53
C GLY A 375 -14.87 0.59 4.49
N THR A 376 -15.36 1.12 3.38
CA THR A 376 -16.79 1.25 3.11
C THR A 376 -17.14 0.82 1.69
N GLY A 377 -18.41 0.52 1.45
CA GLY A 377 -18.91 0.17 0.13
C GLY A 377 -20.41 -0.12 0.14
N ARG A 378 -20.96 -0.55 -0.99
CA ARG A 378 -22.37 -0.94 -1.12
C ARG A 378 -22.55 -2.44 -1.27
N ALA A 379 -23.65 -2.95 -0.70
CA ALA A 379 -24.16 -4.30 -0.94
C ALA A 379 -25.69 -4.25 -1.12
N GLY A 380 -26.15 -4.24 -2.37
CA GLY A 380 -27.55 -3.93 -2.69
C GLY A 380 -27.94 -2.52 -2.23
N ASP A 381 -29.03 -2.40 -1.47
CA ASP A 381 -29.52 -1.13 -0.93
C ASP A 381 -28.85 -0.73 0.40
N MET A 382 -27.76 -1.41 0.76
CA MET A 382 -27.06 -1.22 2.01
C MET A 382 -25.75 -0.48 1.80
N LEU A 383 -25.50 0.53 2.63
CA LEU A 383 -24.20 1.14 2.85
C LEU A 383 -23.51 0.39 3.98
N VAL A 384 -22.29 -0.08 3.74
CA VAL A 384 -21.56 -0.99 4.63
C VAL A 384 -20.24 -0.36 5.04
N CYS A 385 -19.95 -0.36 6.33
CA CYS A 385 -18.63 -0.16 6.92
C CYS A 385 -18.12 -1.50 7.43
N TYR A 386 -16.91 -1.90 7.04
CA TYR A 386 -16.32 -3.18 7.44
C TYR A 386 -14.98 -2.99 8.15
N PHE A 387 -14.67 -3.92 9.05
CA PHE A 387 -13.48 -3.93 9.88
C PHE A 387 -13.03 -5.39 10.05
N ILE A 388 -11.84 -5.70 9.57
CA ILE A 388 -11.34 -7.07 9.43
C ILE A 388 -10.19 -7.31 10.39
N ASN A 389 -10.18 -8.47 11.04
CA ASN A 389 -9.23 -8.89 12.06
C ASN A 389 -8.90 -7.78 13.09
N ASP A 390 -9.94 -7.28 13.76
CA ASP A 390 -9.85 -6.22 14.76
C ASP A 390 -9.68 -6.78 16.18
N ARG A 391 -8.52 -6.55 16.80
CA ARG A 391 -8.21 -7.06 18.14
C ARG A 391 -9.10 -6.52 19.26
N LEU A 392 -9.90 -5.49 18.98
CA LEU A 392 -10.80 -4.87 19.94
C LEU A 392 -12.28 -4.98 19.54
N ALA A 393 -12.64 -5.86 18.59
CA ALA A 393 -14.00 -6.00 18.08
C ALA A 393 -15.06 -6.04 19.20
N ASP A 394 -14.84 -6.85 20.24
CA ASP A 394 -15.78 -7.03 21.36
C ASP A 394 -15.93 -5.80 22.26
N SER A 395 -14.95 -4.89 22.28
CA SER A 395 -14.94 -3.70 23.14
C SER A 395 -15.16 -2.38 22.38
N ARG A 396 -15.48 -2.42 21.08
CA ARG A 396 -15.69 -1.22 20.24
C ARG A 396 -17.05 -0.54 20.37
N MET A 397 -17.85 -0.86 21.38
CA MET A 397 -19.25 -0.43 21.44
C MET A 397 -19.42 1.09 21.43
N GLU A 398 -18.55 1.83 22.13
CA GLU A 398 -18.59 3.30 22.12
C GLU A 398 -18.32 3.88 20.72
N TYR A 399 -17.36 3.29 20.00
CA TYR A 399 -17.05 3.69 18.63
C TYR A 399 -18.23 3.41 17.70
N CYS A 400 -18.84 2.23 17.82
CA CYS A 400 -20.02 1.84 17.04
C CYS A 400 -21.19 2.77 17.29
N HIS A 401 -21.49 3.08 18.56
CA HIS A 401 -22.55 4.03 18.93
C HIS A 401 -22.30 5.42 18.35
N TRP A 402 -21.06 5.91 18.40
CA TRP A 402 -20.69 7.17 17.76
C TRP A 402 -20.96 7.14 16.25
N LEU A 403 -20.49 6.10 15.54
CA LEU A 403 -20.65 6.00 14.09
C LEU A 403 -22.13 5.90 13.69
N ILE A 404 -22.91 5.08 14.40
CA ILE A 404 -24.36 4.96 14.19
C ILE A 404 -25.06 6.30 14.43
N THR A 405 -24.71 7.02 15.50
CA THR A 405 -25.32 8.32 15.80
C THR A 405 -24.96 9.37 14.75
N ALA A 406 -23.73 9.35 14.23
CA ALA A 406 -23.28 10.27 13.19
C ALA A 406 -23.90 9.99 11.80
N LEU A 407 -24.43 8.78 11.58
CA LEU A 407 -25.06 8.35 10.33
C LEU A 407 -26.60 8.24 10.41
N LYS A 408 -27.20 8.60 11.55
CA LYS A 408 -28.64 8.81 11.68
C LYS A 408 -28.99 10.20 11.20
#